data_AF-A0A1X1YM69-F1
#
_entry.id   AF-A0A1X1YM69-F1
#
_cell.length_a   1.000
_cell.length_b   1.000
_cell.length_c   1.000
_cell.angle_alpha   90.00
_cell.angle_beta   90.00
_cell.angle_gamma   90.00
#
_symmetry.space_group_name_H-M   'P 1'
#
loop_
_entity.id
_entity.type
_entity.pdbx_description
1 polymer ?
#
loop_
_entity_poly.entity_id
_entity_poly.type
_entity_poly.pdbx_seq_one_letter_code
_entity_poly.pdbx_strand_id
1 'polypeptide(L)'
;MRSVAATTDTRNEEIRAMLQAFIGRMSSVPSSVWGGAAAARFKEVVDRWNAESMKLHHALHAIAETIRHNETALREAADDHAHRITAAGGSL
;
A
#
# COMPACT_ATOMS: atom_id res chain seq x y z
N MET A 1 -6.64 -4.55 13.25
CA MET A 1 -5.34 -4.19 12.67
C MET A 1 -5.15 -4.80 11.28
N ARG A 2 -5.18 -6.13 11.14
CA ARG A 2 -5.20 -6.82 9.83
C ARG A 2 -6.12 -6.24 8.73
N SER A 3 -7.37 -5.86 9.07
CA SER A 3 -8.34 -5.29 8.11
C SER A 3 -7.91 -3.92 7.55
N VAL A 4 -7.24 -3.10 8.36
CA VAL A 4 -6.76 -1.77 7.93
C VAL A 4 -5.61 -1.92 6.93
N ALA A 5 -4.65 -2.79 7.23
CA ALA A 5 -3.55 -3.12 6.32
C ALA A 5 -4.06 -3.63 4.96
N ALA A 6 -5.01 -4.57 4.97
CA ALA A 6 -5.59 -5.09 3.73
C ALA A 6 -6.33 -4.01 2.91
N THR A 7 -7.10 -3.15 3.59
CA THR A 7 -7.80 -2.03 2.92
C THR A 7 -6.81 -1.07 2.26
N THR A 8 -5.70 -0.77 2.92
CA THR A 8 -4.62 0.05 2.38
C THR A 8 -3.98 -0.56 1.14
N ASP A 9 -3.69 -1.86 1.16
CA ASP A 9 -3.13 -2.58 0.01
C ASP A 9 -4.10 -2.53 -1.19
N THR A 10 -5.39 -2.82 -0.97
CA THR A 10 -6.43 -2.78 -2.02
C THR A 10 -6.56 -1.40 -2.67
N ARG A 11 -6.62 -0.31 -1.86
CA ARG A 11 -6.74 1.05 -2.43
C ARG A 11 -5.53 1.45 -3.26
N ASN A 12 -4.34 1.02 -2.85
CA ASN A 12 -3.12 1.28 -3.58
C ASN A 12 -3.11 0.55 -4.95
N GLU A 13 -3.57 -0.70 -5.00
CA GLU A 13 -3.72 -1.46 -6.24
C GLU A 13 -4.75 -0.84 -7.18
N GLU A 14 -5.92 -0.42 -6.67
CA GLU A 14 -6.96 0.22 -7.46
C GLU A 14 -6.47 1.51 -8.15
N ILE A 15 -5.79 2.39 -7.41
CA ILE A 15 -5.23 3.64 -7.95
C ILE A 15 -4.23 3.35 -9.07
N ARG A 16 -3.36 2.36 -8.87
CA ARG A 16 -2.37 1.93 -9.88
C ARG A 16 -3.05 1.37 -11.13
N ALA A 17 -4.07 0.52 -10.96
CA ALA A 17 -4.79 -0.09 -12.06
C ALA A 17 -5.52 0.96 -12.92
N MET A 18 -6.24 1.90 -12.28
CA MET A 18 -6.94 2.98 -12.98
C MET A 18 -5.98 3.82 -13.83
N LEU A 19 -4.82 4.16 -13.28
CA LEU A 19 -3.85 4.97 -14.00
C LEU A 19 -3.16 4.19 -15.12
N GLN A 20 -2.78 2.92 -14.91
CA GLN A 20 -2.23 2.09 -15.98
C GLN A 20 -3.21 1.97 -17.15
N ALA A 21 -4.50 1.79 -16.87
CA ALA A 21 -5.54 1.78 -17.90
C ALA A 21 -5.60 3.12 -18.65
N PHE A 22 -5.55 4.25 -17.94
CA PHE A 22 -5.52 5.57 -18.56
C PHE A 22 -4.27 5.80 -19.44
N ILE A 23 -3.08 5.44 -18.97
CA ILE A 23 -1.83 5.55 -19.73
C ILE A 23 -1.89 4.68 -20.98
N GLY A 24 -2.40 3.45 -20.87
CA GLY A 24 -2.57 2.54 -22.01
C GLY A 24 -3.47 3.17 -23.08
N ARG A 25 -4.60 3.76 -22.66
CA ARG A 25 -5.50 4.48 -23.57
C ARG A 25 -4.82 5.67 -24.24
N MET A 26 -4.09 6.50 -23.49
CA MET A 26 -3.37 7.65 -24.05
C MET A 26 -2.24 7.24 -24.99
N SER A 27 -1.53 6.16 -24.68
CA SER A 27 -0.44 5.63 -25.51
C SER A 27 -0.94 5.00 -26.82
N SER A 28 -2.22 4.62 -26.87
CA SER A 28 -2.86 4.10 -28.10
C SER A 28 -3.34 5.20 -29.05
N VAL A 29 -3.32 6.47 -28.62
CA VAL A 29 -3.73 7.58 -29.48
C VAL A 29 -2.68 7.79 -30.58
N PRO A 30 -3.09 7.88 -31.87
CA PRO A 30 -2.15 8.09 -32.97
C PRO A 30 -1.30 9.35 -32.80
N SER A 31 -0.03 9.27 -33.20
CA SER A 31 0.91 10.39 -33.10
C SER A 31 0.52 11.61 -33.93
N SER A 32 -0.30 11.43 -34.96
CA SER A 32 -0.91 12.51 -35.75
C SER A 32 -1.88 13.38 -34.94
N VAL A 33 -2.47 12.82 -33.88
CA VAL A 33 -3.42 13.50 -32.98
C VAL A 33 -2.76 13.86 -31.65
N TRP A 34 -1.89 12.98 -31.14
CA TRP A 34 -1.21 13.12 -29.86
C TRP A 34 0.30 12.93 -30.03
N GLY A 35 0.98 14.02 -30.41
CA GLY A 35 2.42 14.04 -30.68
C GLY A 35 3.09 15.33 -30.23
N GLY A 36 4.39 15.46 -30.54
CA GLY A 36 5.16 16.67 -30.28
C GLY A 36 5.29 17.02 -28.79
N ALA A 37 5.31 18.31 -28.49
CA ALA A 37 5.58 18.81 -27.14
C ALA A 37 4.55 18.34 -26.09
N ALA A 38 3.27 18.22 -26.47
CA ALA A 38 2.22 17.75 -25.55
C ALA A 38 2.44 16.30 -25.12
N ALA A 39 2.77 15.41 -26.07
CA ALA A 39 3.09 14.01 -25.77
C ALA A 39 4.35 13.87 -24.91
N ALA A 40 5.38 14.70 -25.16
CA ALA A 40 6.60 14.71 -24.35
C ALA A 40 6.31 15.13 -22.89
N ARG A 41 5.53 16.20 -22.68
CA ARG A 41 5.13 16.63 -21.34
C ARG A 41 4.25 15.62 -20.63
N PHE A 42 3.35 14.97 -21.35
CA PHE A 42 2.56 13.87 -20.79
C PHE A 42 3.46 12.74 -20.29
N LYS A 43 4.47 12.34 -21.07
CA LYS A 43 5.43 11.31 -20.67
C LYS A 43 6.20 11.71 -19.40
N GLU A 44 6.67 12.94 -19.29
CA GLU A 44 7.34 13.43 -18.08
C GLU A 44 6.43 13.34 -16.83
N VAL A 45 5.15 13.71 -16.97
CA VAL A 45 4.17 13.62 -15.88
C VAL A 45 3.92 12.16 -15.49
N VAL A 46 3.80 11.26 -16.47
CA VAL A 46 3.64 9.82 -16.24
C VAL A 46 4.85 9.23 -15.53
N ASP A 47 6.06 9.55 -15.96
CA ASP A 47 7.30 9.04 -15.36
C ASP A 47 7.43 9.51 -13.90
N ARG A 48 7.15 10.80 -13.62
CA ARG A 48 7.12 11.33 -12.25
C ARG A 48 6.04 10.67 -11.41
N TRP A 49 4.83 10.52 -11.94
CA TRP A 49 3.74 9.87 -11.23
C TRP A 49 4.08 8.41 -10.88
N ASN A 50 4.69 7.67 -11.81
CA ASN A 50 5.13 6.29 -11.55
C ASN A 50 6.13 6.24 -10.39
N ALA A 51 7.10 7.15 -10.37
CA ALA A 51 8.06 7.25 -9.27
C ALA A 51 7.38 7.53 -7.92
N GLU A 52 6.47 8.51 -7.86
CA GLU A 52 5.74 8.84 -6.64
C GLU A 52 4.78 7.72 -6.21
N SER A 53 4.18 6.99 -7.16
CA SER A 53 3.32 5.83 -6.87
C SER A 53 4.10 4.68 -6.25
N MET A 54 5.33 4.43 -6.70
CA MET A 54 6.20 3.43 -6.07
C MET A 54 6.57 3.83 -4.64
N LYS A 55 6.89 5.11 -4.40
CA LYS A 55 7.17 5.61 -3.05
C LYS A 55 5.95 5.45 -2.14
N LEU A 56 4.76 5.83 -2.62
CA LEU A 56 3.52 5.64 -1.88
C LEU A 56 3.28 4.15 -1.58
N HIS A 57 3.47 3.26 -2.56
CA HIS A 57 3.34 1.83 -2.36
C HIS A 57 4.28 1.31 -1.27
N HIS A 58 5.56 1.68 -1.31
CA HIS A 58 6.51 1.26 -0.28
C HIS A 58 6.14 1.80 1.10
N ALA A 59 5.69 3.04 1.20
CA ALA A 59 5.24 3.63 2.47
C ALA A 59 4.01 2.91 3.03
N LEU A 60 3.00 2.66 2.20
CA LEU A 60 1.78 1.96 2.60
C LEU A 60 2.07 0.51 3.01
N HIS A 61 2.94 -0.18 2.27
CA HIS A 61 3.40 -1.53 2.62
C HIS A 61 4.13 -1.55 3.96
N ALA A 62 5.04 -0.60 4.21
CA ALA A 62 5.75 -0.48 5.48
C ALA A 62 4.79 -0.20 6.67
N ILE A 63 3.76 0.62 6.46
CA ILE A 63 2.70 0.85 7.45
C ILE A 63 1.94 -0.45 7.73
N ALA A 64 1.57 -1.21 6.70
CA ALA A 64 0.89 -2.49 6.85
C ALA A 64 1.73 -3.49 7.66
N GLU A 65 3.03 -3.60 7.38
CA GLU A 65 3.94 -4.47 8.14
C GLU A 65 4.07 -4.04 9.59
N THR A 66 4.16 -2.73 9.85
CA THR A 66 4.17 -2.19 11.22
C THR A 66 2.91 -2.57 11.99
N ILE A 67 1.73 -2.48 11.33
CA ILE A 67 0.45 -2.87 11.92
C ILE A 67 0.42 -4.38 12.24
N ARG A 68 0.93 -5.24 11.35
CA ARG A 68 1.01 -6.69 11.60
C ARG A 68 1.96 -7.01 12.76
N HIS A 69 3.12 -6.36 12.82
CA HIS A 69 4.08 -6.52 13.90
C HIS A 69 3.48 -6.15 15.26
N ASN A 70 2.80 -5.00 15.33
CA ASN A 70 2.11 -4.54 16.54
C ASN A 70 1.03 -5.54 16.99
N GLU A 71 0.28 -6.11 16.04
CA GLU A 71 -0.74 -7.12 16.35
C GLU A 71 -0.14 -8.37 17.00
N THR A 72 1.00 -8.85 16.48
CA THR A 72 1.71 -10.01 17.05
C THR A 72 2.24 -9.71 18.45
N ALA A 73 2.94 -8.59 18.63
CA ALA A 73 3.51 -8.20 19.92
C ALA A 73 2.42 -8.02 21.00
N LEU A 74 1.27 -7.43 20.64
CA LEU A 74 0.14 -7.26 21.56
C LEU A 74 -0.50 -8.60 21.94
N ARG A 75 -0.55 -9.56 21.00
CA ARG A 75 -1.07 -10.91 21.27
C ARG A 75 -0.15 -11.67 22.24
N GLU A 76 1.16 -11.66 21.98
CA GLU A 76 2.16 -12.28 22.85
C GLU A 76 2.10 -11.70 24.27
N ALA A 77 2.02 -10.37 24.40
CA ALA A 77 1.89 -9.71 25.70
C ALA A 77 0.60 -10.11 26.44
N ALA A 78 -0.51 -10.32 25.73
CA ALA A 78 -1.76 -10.77 26.32
C ALA A 78 -1.69 -12.23 26.79
N ASP A 79 -1.07 -13.11 26.01
CA ASP A 79 -0.89 -14.52 26.35
C ASP A 79 0.03 -14.68 27.57
N ASP A 80 1.15 -13.96 27.60
CA ASP A 80 2.05 -13.90 28.76
C ASP A 80 1.34 -13.40 30.02
N HIS A 81 0.52 -12.36 29.89
CA HIS A 81 -0.24 -11.81 30.99
C HIS A 81 -1.26 -12.81 31.53
N ALA A 82 -2.01 -13.49 30.64
CA ALA A 82 -2.95 -14.53 31.02
C ALA A 82 -2.24 -15.69 31.74
N HIS A 83 -1.09 -16.14 31.24
CA HIS A 83 -0.31 -17.21 31.86
C HIS A 83 0.12 -16.85 33.29
N ARG A 84 0.58 -15.60 33.49
CA ARG A 84 0.95 -15.09 34.82
C ARG A 84 -0.23 -14.99 35.78
N ILE A 85 -1.40 -14.55 35.30
CA ILE A 85 -2.62 -14.53 36.12
C ILE A 85 -3.01 -15.94 36.54
N THR A 86 -3.03 -16.90 35.61
CA THR A 86 -3.34 -18.31 35.93
C THR A 86 -2.34 -18.89 36.92
N ALA A 87 -1.03 -18.63 36.75
CA ALA A 87 0.00 -19.08 37.68
C ALA A 87 -0.18 -18.47 39.08
N ALA A 88 -0.51 -17.18 39.17
CA ALA A 88 -0.77 -16.52 40.45
C ALA A 88 -2.06 -17.03 41.12
N GLY A 89 -3.14 -17.21 40.35
CA GLY A 89 -4.43 -17.69 40.84
C GLY A 89 -4.43 -19.17 41.24
N GLY A 90 -3.60 -20.01 40.62
CA GLY A 90 -3.40 -21.41 41.00
C GLY A 90 -2.49 -21.62 42.20
N SER A 91 -1.89 -20.54 42.74
CA SER A 91 -1.04 -20.56 43.93
C SER A 91 -1.76 -20.11 45.23
N LEU A 92 -3.08 -19.91 45.15
CA LEU A 92 -3.99 -19.64 46.26
C LEU A 92 -4.87 -20.87 46.55
#